data_AF-A0A173LWV0-F1
#
_entry.id   AF-A0A173LWV0-F1
#
_cell.length_a   1.000
_cell.length_b   1.000
_cell.length_c   1.000
_cell.angle_alpha   90.00
_cell.angle_beta   90.00
_cell.angle_gamma   90.00
#
_symmetry.space_group_name_H-M   'P 1'
#
loop_
_entity.id
_entity.type
_entity.pdbx_description
1 polymer ?
#
loop_
_entity_poly.entity_id
_entity_poly.type
_entity_poly.pdbx_seq_one_letter_code
_entity_poly.pdbx_strand_id
1 'polypeptide(L)'
;MTNISRSNYDPEVEESEYDRLERRWTEQLSELRVTQAGTQIMMGFLLTLSFQPSFETISLFERNLYLSLVITATLATVLAIAPVSFHRILFGHPGAKARVVSITQVLLRLTLILVALVLSGTVALIFNMVLGTTAGIIGGICAVVTITTIWIALPITVLRKLR
;
A
#
# COMPACT_ATOMS: atom_id res chain seq x y z
N MET A 1 -24.12 51.15 4.96
CA MET A 1 -24.36 50.22 6.08
C MET A 1 -25.63 49.42 5.81
N THR A 2 -25.51 48.22 5.23
CA THR A 2 -26.45 47.13 5.56
C THR A 2 -25.75 45.81 5.26
N ASN A 3 -25.36 45.17 6.35
CA ASN A 3 -24.64 43.92 6.46
C ASN A 3 -25.65 42.79 6.21
N ILE A 4 -25.63 42.19 5.01
CA ILE A 4 -26.45 41.02 4.70
C ILE A 4 -25.60 39.80 4.97
N SER A 5 -25.88 39.20 6.13
CA SER A 5 -25.57 37.84 6.58
C SER A 5 -24.78 36.99 5.58
N ARG A 6 -23.49 36.77 5.88
CA ARG A 6 -22.77 35.59 5.38
C ARG A 6 -23.56 34.38 5.88
N SER A 7 -24.34 33.79 4.97
CA SER A 7 -25.01 32.51 5.16
C SER A 7 -24.01 31.56 5.78
N ASN A 8 -24.33 31.08 6.98
CA ASN A 8 -23.62 30.04 7.70
C ASN A 8 -23.93 28.71 6.98
N TYR A 9 -23.54 28.62 5.71
CA TYR A 9 -23.64 27.42 4.89
C TYR A 9 -22.58 26.45 5.39
N ASP A 10 -23.02 25.54 6.26
CA ASP A 10 -22.23 24.40 6.68
C ASP A 10 -22.57 23.24 5.73
N PRO A 11 -21.71 22.94 4.73
CA PRO A 11 -22.00 21.93 3.71
C PRO A 11 -22.19 20.52 4.28
N GLU A 12 -21.85 20.28 5.55
CA GLU A 12 -22.03 18.99 6.21
C GLU A 12 -23.49 18.65 6.55
N VAL A 13 -24.40 19.64 6.57
CA VAL A 13 -25.77 19.47 7.12
C VAL A 13 -26.78 18.90 6.11
N GLU A 14 -26.45 18.85 4.81
CA GLU A 14 -27.37 18.40 3.74
C GLU A 14 -26.80 17.29 2.85
N GLU A 15 -25.78 16.55 3.29
CA GLU A 15 -25.18 15.45 2.52
C GLU A 15 -25.97 14.15 2.73
N SER A 16 -26.51 13.57 1.65
CA SER A 16 -27.16 12.26 1.68
C SER A 16 -26.18 11.18 2.14
N GLU A 17 -26.64 10.16 2.88
CA GLU A 17 -25.82 8.99 3.25
C GLU A 17 -25.18 8.30 2.04
N TYR A 18 -25.80 8.40 0.86
CA TYR A 18 -25.23 7.95 -0.40
C TYR A 18 -23.99 8.76 -0.81
N ASP A 19 -24.08 10.09 -0.75
CA ASP A 19 -23.01 11.02 -1.14
C ASP A 19 -21.81 10.88 -0.19
N ARG A 20 -22.06 10.72 1.12
CA ARG A 20 -21.01 10.44 2.12
C ARG A 20 -20.23 9.17 1.80
N LEU A 21 -20.92 8.10 1.39
CA LEU A 21 -20.30 6.83 1.05
C LEU A 21 -19.47 6.93 -0.24
N GLU A 22 -19.96 7.65 -1.24
CA GLU A 22 -19.26 7.89 -2.50
C GLU A 22 -18.01 8.74 -2.31
N ARG A 23 -18.07 9.77 -1.44
CA ARG A 23 -16.92 10.59 -1.09
C ARG A 23 -15.83 9.78 -0.39
N ARG A 24 -16.20 9.03 0.66
CA ARG A 24 -15.27 8.13 1.38
C ARG A 24 -14.65 7.08 0.45
N TRP A 25 -15.43 6.56 -0.48
CA TRP A 25 -14.94 5.62 -1.48
C TRP A 25 -13.90 6.28 -2.41
N THR A 26 -14.17 7.49 -2.88
CA THR A 26 -13.25 8.25 -3.74
C THR A 26 -11.94 8.57 -3.01
N GLU A 27 -12.02 8.97 -1.73
CA GLU A 27 -10.86 9.17 -0.86
C GLU A 27 -10.03 7.88 -0.73
N GLN A 28 -10.67 6.74 -0.42
CA GLN A 28 -10.01 5.44 -0.34
C GLN A 28 -9.34 5.02 -1.66
N LEU A 29 -10.01 5.25 -2.80
CA LEU A 29 -9.42 4.99 -4.11
C LEU A 29 -8.20 5.87 -4.39
N SER A 30 -8.19 7.11 -3.91
CA SER A 30 -7.05 8.02 -4.05
C SER A 30 -5.85 7.55 -3.21
N GLU A 31 -6.07 7.14 -1.96
CA GLU A 31 -5.03 6.56 -1.09
C GLU A 31 -4.46 5.26 -1.69
N LEU A 32 -5.35 4.44 -2.27
CA LEU A 32 -4.97 3.20 -2.94
C LEU A 32 -4.12 3.46 -4.17
N ARG A 33 -4.42 4.50 -4.97
CA ARG A 33 -3.61 4.90 -6.13
C ARG A 33 -2.21 5.32 -5.73
N VAL A 34 -2.05 6.05 -4.62
CA VAL A 34 -0.72 6.40 -4.09
C VAL A 34 0.07 5.14 -3.75
N THR A 35 -0.58 4.18 -3.07
CA THR A 35 0.03 2.89 -2.73
C THR A 35 0.43 2.09 -3.98
N GLN A 36 -0.45 2.06 -4.98
CA GLN A 36 -0.21 1.37 -6.26
C GLN A 36 0.94 2.00 -7.05
N ALA A 37 1.05 3.33 -7.07
CA ALA A 37 2.17 4.01 -7.73
C ALA A 37 3.52 3.59 -7.12
N GLY A 38 3.57 3.47 -5.78
CA GLY A 38 4.76 2.98 -5.08
C GLY A 38 5.15 1.54 -5.47
N THR A 39 4.18 0.62 -5.57
CA THR A 39 4.46 -0.76 -5.99
C THR A 39 4.88 -0.86 -7.44
N GLN A 40 4.36 -0.01 -8.33
CA GLN A 40 4.78 0.02 -9.73
C GLN A 40 6.23 0.46 -9.89
N ILE A 41 6.67 1.47 -9.14
CA ILE A 41 8.09 1.89 -9.13
C ILE A 41 8.98 0.72 -8.66
N MET A 42 8.60 0.02 -7.60
CA MET A 42 9.34 -1.15 -7.12
C MET A 42 9.37 -2.30 -8.13
N MET A 43 8.25 -2.58 -8.79
CA MET A 43 8.20 -3.58 -9.86
C MET A 43 9.16 -3.22 -11.01
N GLY A 44 9.16 -1.94 -11.42
CA GLY A 44 10.08 -1.44 -12.43
C GLY A 44 11.53 -1.59 -12.02
N PHE A 45 11.86 -1.24 -10.77
CA PHE A 45 13.21 -1.40 -10.22
C PHE A 45 13.67 -2.87 -10.24
N LEU A 46 12.82 -3.79 -9.76
CA LEU A 46 13.12 -5.23 -9.79
C LEU A 46 13.32 -5.69 -11.24
N LEU A 47 12.43 -5.31 -12.15
CA LEU A 47 12.57 -5.66 -13.56
C LEU A 47 13.91 -5.17 -14.14
N THR A 48 14.26 -3.90 -13.92
CA THR A 48 15.53 -3.33 -14.37
C THR A 48 16.74 -4.07 -13.78
N LEU A 49 16.67 -4.48 -12.51
CA LEU A 49 17.74 -5.22 -11.85
C LEU A 49 18.09 -6.51 -12.61
N SER A 50 17.11 -7.21 -13.17
CA SER A 50 17.34 -8.45 -13.93
C SER A 50 18.12 -8.28 -15.24
N PHE A 51 18.18 -7.06 -15.77
CA PHE A 51 18.91 -6.74 -17.00
C PHE A 51 20.27 -6.09 -16.74
N GLN A 52 20.64 -5.88 -15.47
CA GLN A 52 21.96 -5.33 -15.12
C GLN A 52 23.03 -6.42 -15.35
N PRO A 53 24.21 -6.08 -15.91
CA PRO A 53 25.31 -7.04 -16.08
C PRO A 53 25.71 -7.73 -14.78
N SER A 54 25.66 -7.01 -13.65
CA SER A 54 25.92 -7.56 -12.31
C SER A 54 24.92 -8.62 -11.86
N PHE A 55 23.76 -8.74 -12.51
CA PHE A 55 22.77 -9.77 -12.20
C PHE A 55 23.21 -11.17 -12.66
N GLU A 56 24.12 -11.26 -13.64
CA GLU A 56 24.63 -12.55 -14.13
C GLU A 56 25.51 -13.25 -13.10
N THR A 57 26.14 -12.48 -12.20
CA THR A 57 27.11 -12.96 -11.22
C THR A 57 26.54 -13.13 -9.81
N ILE A 58 25.22 -12.96 -9.63
CA ILE A 58 24.59 -13.07 -8.31
C ILE A 58 24.60 -14.51 -7.80
N SER A 59 24.64 -14.64 -6.48
CA SER A 59 24.50 -15.92 -5.80
C SER A 59 23.12 -16.53 -6.00
N LEU A 60 23.02 -17.86 -5.81
CA LEU A 60 21.74 -18.56 -5.86
C LEU A 60 20.73 -18.02 -4.83
N PHE A 61 21.22 -17.60 -3.66
CA PHE A 61 20.40 -17.00 -2.61
C PHE A 61 19.78 -15.68 -3.07
N GLU A 62 20.58 -14.77 -3.63
CA GLU A 62 20.11 -13.48 -4.15
C GLU A 62 19.10 -13.67 -5.29
N ARG A 63 19.35 -14.64 -6.19
CA ARG A 63 18.40 -14.96 -7.27
C ARG A 63 17.06 -15.44 -6.73
N ASN A 64 17.06 -16.34 -5.74
CA ASN A 64 15.83 -16.84 -5.13
C ASN A 64 15.08 -15.74 -4.35
N LEU A 65 15.81 -14.89 -3.63
CA LEU A 65 15.24 -13.73 -2.95
C LEU A 65 14.62 -12.77 -3.96
N TYR A 66 15.34 -12.42 -5.03
CA TYR A 66 14.84 -11.58 -6.12
C TYR A 66 13.53 -12.12 -6.71
N LEU A 67 13.48 -13.40 -7.11
CA LEU A 67 12.28 -14.00 -7.70
C LEU A 67 11.12 -14.02 -6.71
N SER A 68 11.39 -14.28 -5.43
CA SER A 68 10.38 -14.21 -4.36
C SER A 68 9.81 -12.81 -4.21
N LEU A 69 10.65 -11.76 -4.31
CA LEU A 69 10.22 -10.37 -4.27
C LEU A 69 9.37 -9.99 -5.49
N VAL A 70 9.73 -10.46 -6.69
CA VAL A 70 8.93 -10.24 -7.91
C VAL A 70 7.52 -10.86 -7.77
N ILE A 71 7.43 -12.11 -7.29
CA ILE A 71 6.14 -12.77 -7.04
C ILE A 71 5.35 -12.01 -5.98
N THR A 72 6.00 -11.63 -4.88
CA THR A 72 5.35 -10.87 -3.79
C THR A 72 4.82 -9.51 -4.28
N ALA A 73 5.60 -8.78 -5.08
CA ALA A 73 5.18 -7.50 -5.67
C ALA A 73 4.01 -7.67 -6.65
N THR A 74 4.00 -8.78 -7.40
CA THR A 74 2.90 -9.13 -8.30
C THR A 74 1.62 -9.41 -7.50
N LEU A 75 1.71 -10.20 -6.44
CA LEU A 75 0.58 -10.48 -5.54
C LEU A 75 0.07 -9.19 -4.87
N ALA A 76 0.96 -8.32 -4.39
CA ALA A 76 0.59 -7.03 -3.81
C ALA A 76 -0.19 -6.19 -4.82
N THR A 77 0.26 -6.16 -6.08
CA THR A 77 -0.40 -5.40 -7.15
C THR A 77 -1.79 -5.97 -7.48
N VAL A 78 -1.92 -7.29 -7.58
CA VAL A 78 -3.21 -7.96 -7.82
C VAL A 78 -4.20 -7.68 -6.68
N LEU A 79 -3.76 -7.79 -5.43
CA LEU A 79 -4.59 -7.49 -4.26
C LEU A 79 -4.94 -6.00 -4.17
N ALA A 80 -4.04 -5.10 -4.56
CA ALA A 80 -4.30 -3.66 -4.61
C ALA A 80 -5.37 -3.30 -5.67
N ILE A 81 -5.43 -4.01 -6.80
CA ILE A 81 -6.42 -3.74 -7.87
C ILE A 81 -7.78 -4.37 -7.54
N ALA A 82 -7.81 -5.42 -6.72
CA ALA A 82 -9.02 -6.17 -6.39
C ALA A 82 -10.23 -5.30 -5.95
N PRO A 83 -10.10 -4.26 -5.09
CA PRO A 83 -11.23 -3.41 -4.70
C PRO A 83 -11.96 -2.76 -5.87
N VAL A 84 -11.21 -2.37 -6.91
CA VAL A 84 -11.77 -1.76 -8.13
C VAL A 84 -12.64 -2.78 -8.88
N SER A 85 -12.16 -4.03 -8.98
CA SER A 85 -12.91 -5.14 -9.59
C SER A 85 -14.16 -5.50 -8.77
N PHE A 86 -14.04 -5.59 -7.45
CA PHE A 86 -15.18 -5.88 -6.56
C PHE A 86 -16.24 -4.80 -6.64
N HIS A 87 -15.85 -3.52 -6.67
CA HIS A 87 -16.77 -2.42 -6.86
C HIS A 87 -17.51 -2.53 -8.19
N ARG A 88 -16.78 -2.71 -9.30
CA ARG A 88 -17.37 -2.77 -10.64
C ARG A 88 -18.39 -3.92 -10.81
N ILE A 89 -18.19 -5.05 -10.14
CA ILE A 89 -19.03 -6.24 -10.30
C ILE A 89 -20.21 -6.25 -9.30
N LEU A 90 -20.02 -5.78 -8.06
CA LEU A 90 -21.02 -5.95 -6.99
C LEU A 90 -21.88 -4.70 -6.71
N PHE A 91 -21.59 -3.53 -7.30
CA PHE A 91 -22.40 -2.32 -7.05
C PHE A 91 -23.86 -2.42 -7.54
N GLY A 92 -24.18 -3.41 -8.38
CA GLY A 92 -25.55 -3.64 -8.88
C GLY A 92 -26.41 -4.58 -8.02
N HIS A 93 -25.87 -5.19 -6.95
CA HIS A 93 -26.60 -6.20 -6.16
C HIS A 93 -27.07 -5.65 -4.78
N PRO A 94 -28.39 -5.65 -4.49
CA PRO A 94 -28.91 -5.28 -3.18
C PRO A 94 -28.36 -6.18 -2.07
N GLY A 95 -27.81 -5.60 -0.99
CA GLY A 95 -27.29 -6.33 0.18
C GLY A 95 -25.83 -6.78 0.11
N ALA A 96 -25.15 -6.65 -1.05
CA ALA A 96 -23.76 -7.07 -1.20
C ALA A 96 -22.73 -6.08 -0.60
N LYS A 97 -23.13 -4.82 -0.39
CA LYS A 97 -22.24 -3.70 -0.03
C LYS A 97 -21.45 -3.93 1.27
N ALA A 98 -22.08 -4.43 2.33
CA ALA A 98 -21.40 -4.68 3.61
C ALA A 98 -20.33 -5.79 3.54
N ARG A 99 -20.60 -6.86 2.78
CA ARG A 99 -19.65 -7.97 2.60
C ARG A 99 -18.49 -7.59 1.68
N VAL A 100 -18.73 -6.75 0.67
CA VAL A 100 -17.67 -6.18 -0.18
C VAL A 100 -16.71 -5.33 0.64
N VAL A 101 -17.23 -4.44 1.49
CA VAL A 101 -16.39 -3.56 2.32
C VAL A 101 -15.50 -4.38 3.26
N SER A 102 -16.02 -5.41 3.93
CA SER A 102 -15.21 -6.24 4.83
C SER A 102 -14.11 -7.00 4.10
N ILE A 103 -14.40 -7.56 2.91
CA ILE A 103 -13.41 -8.25 2.09
C ILE A 103 -12.34 -7.28 1.62
N THR A 104 -12.74 -6.13 1.07
CA THR A 104 -11.83 -5.07 0.62
C THR A 104 -10.89 -4.62 1.74
N GLN A 105 -11.37 -4.44 2.97
CA GLN A 105 -10.51 -4.09 4.11
C GLN A 105 -9.46 -5.16 4.45
N VAL A 106 -9.76 -6.44 4.25
CA VAL A 106 -8.79 -7.52 4.43
C VAL A 106 -7.77 -7.50 3.30
N LEU A 107 -8.22 -7.34 2.06
CA LEU A 107 -7.34 -7.26 0.88
C LEU A 107 -6.37 -6.08 1.00
N LEU A 108 -6.84 -4.90 1.38
CA LEU A 108 -6.01 -3.72 1.59
C LEU A 108 -4.95 -3.92 2.68
N ARG A 109 -5.31 -4.56 3.80
CA ARG A 109 -4.35 -4.91 4.86
C ARG A 109 -3.29 -5.90 4.37
N LEU A 110 -3.69 -6.94 3.63
CA LEU A 110 -2.76 -7.90 3.05
C LEU A 110 -1.82 -7.23 2.04
N THR A 111 -2.35 -6.34 1.19
CA THR A 111 -1.53 -5.53 0.27
C THR A 111 -0.45 -4.78 1.02
N LEU A 112 -0.79 -4.06 2.09
CA LEU A 112 0.20 -3.32 2.89
C LEU A 112 1.31 -4.25 3.43
N ILE A 113 0.95 -5.42 3.96
CA ILE A 113 1.95 -6.39 4.46
C ILE A 113 2.90 -6.84 3.34
N LEU A 114 2.37 -7.14 2.15
CA LEU A 114 3.19 -7.55 1.01
C LEU A 114 4.09 -6.39 0.52
N VAL A 115 3.59 -5.16 0.49
CA VAL A 115 4.39 -3.98 0.14
C VAL A 115 5.54 -3.80 1.13
N ALA A 116 5.28 -3.92 2.43
CA ALA A 116 6.32 -3.86 3.45
C ALA A 116 7.40 -4.91 3.23
N LEU A 117 7.01 -6.16 2.91
CA LEU A 117 7.94 -7.26 2.62
C LEU A 117 8.80 -6.97 1.38
N VAL A 118 8.18 -6.47 0.30
CA VAL A 118 8.89 -6.11 -0.94
C VAL A 118 9.89 -5.01 -0.68
N LEU A 119 9.50 -3.95 0.04
CA LEU A 119 10.40 -2.83 0.37
C LEU A 119 11.59 -3.30 1.21
N SER A 120 11.33 -4.01 2.32
CA SER A 120 12.41 -4.48 3.19
C SER A 120 13.32 -5.49 2.51
N GLY A 121 12.74 -6.42 1.74
CA GLY A 121 13.50 -7.43 1.01
C GLY A 121 14.31 -6.84 -0.14
N THR A 122 13.80 -5.80 -0.81
CA THR A 122 14.55 -5.07 -1.85
C THR A 122 15.75 -4.34 -1.25
N VAL A 123 15.58 -3.66 -0.12
CA VAL A 123 16.71 -3.04 0.61
C VAL A 123 17.74 -4.09 1.02
N ALA A 124 17.29 -5.22 1.59
CA ALA A 124 18.19 -6.30 1.98
C ALA A 124 18.97 -6.84 0.76
N LEU A 125 18.29 -7.07 -0.36
CA LEU A 125 18.90 -7.57 -1.61
C LEU A 125 19.96 -6.59 -2.14
N ILE A 126 19.63 -5.30 -2.24
CA ILE A 126 20.56 -4.27 -2.74
C ILE A 126 21.80 -4.19 -1.85
N PHE A 127 21.62 -4.10 -0.53
CA PHE A 127 22.75 -4.02 0.40
C PHE A 127 23.59 -5.30 0.37
N ASN A 128 22.97 -6.47 0.20
CA ASN A 128 23.67 -7.73 0.04
C ASN A 128 24.55 -7.72 -1.23
N MET A 129 24.00 -7.27 -2.35
CA MET A 129 24.73 -7.22 -3.63
C MET A 129 25.90 -6.23 -3.60
N VAL A 130 25.76 -5.10 -2.89
CA VAL A 130 26.78 -4.03 -2.90
C VAL A 130 27.84 -4.22 -1.81
N LEU A 131 27.45 -4.66 -0.61
CA LEU A 131 28.31 -4.66 0.58
C LEU A 131 28.41 -6.04 1.26
N GLY A 132 27.75 -7.06 0.72
CA GLY A 132 27.76 -8.43 1.23
C GLY A 132 26.71 -8.72 2.31
N THR A 133 26.72 -9.96 2.80
CA THR A 133 25.65 -10.54 3.64
C THR A 133 25.35 -9.77 4.91
N THR A 134 26.38 -9.31 5.63
CA THR A 134 26.20 -8.57 6.88
C THR A 134 25.44 -7.26 6.64
N ALA A 135 25.79 -6.54 5.58
CA ALA A 135 25.12 -5.30 5.22
C ALA A 135 23.69 -5.55 4.75
N GLY A 136 23.44 -6.64 4.00
CA GLY A 136 22.09 -7.06 3.60
C GLY A 136 21.17 -7.32 4.80
N ILE A 137 21.66 -8.03 5.81
CA ILE A 137 20.91 -8.30 7.04
C ILE A 137 20.61 -7.00 7.80
N ILE A 138 21.63 -6.16 8.02
CA ILE A 138 21.46 -4.88 8.74
C ILE A 138 20.48 -3.97 7.99
N GLY A 139 20.65 -3.81 6.68
CA GLY A 139 19.77 -3.01 5.84
C GLY A 139 18.32 -3.51 5.87
N GLY A 140 18.12 -4.83 5.76
CA GLY A 140 16.81 -5.45 5.87
C GLY A 140 16.14 -5.21 7.22
N ILE A 141 16.86 -5.41 8.33
CA ILE A 141 16.35 -5.17 9.68
C ILE A 141 15.99 -3.69 9.86
N CYS A 142 16.87 -2.78 9.46
CA CYS A 142 16.62 -1.34 9.53
C CYS A 142 15.37 -0.95 8.73
N ALA A 143 15.17 -1.52 7.53
CA ALA A 143 13.97 -1.29 6.73
C ALA A 143 12.71 -1.81 7.43
N VAL A 144 12.72 -3.06 7.93
CA VAL A 144 11.59 -3.64 8.67
C VAL A 144 11.23 -2.79 9.90
N VAL A 145 12.23 -2.41 10.70
CA VAL A 145 12.03 -1.58 11.90
C VAL A 145 11.44 -0.23 11.52
N THR A 146 11.98 0.43 10.50
CA THR A 146 11.50 1.74 10.04
C THR A 146 10.05 1.66 9.55
N ILE A 147 9.75 0.70 8.68
CA ILE A 147 8.40 0.50 8.14
C ILE A 147 7.42 0.18 9.27
N THR A 148 7.74 -0.76 10.14
CA THR A 148 6.86 -1.16 11.26
C THR A 148 6.63 0.00 12.23
N THR A 149 7.66 0.79 12.52
CA THR A 149 7.56 1.96 13.40
C THR A 149 6.63 3.02 12.80
N ILE A 150 6.81 3.34 11.52
CA ILE A 150 6.02 4.39 10.86
C ILE A 150 4.57 3.91 10.62
N TRP A 151 4.39 2.68 10.15
CA TRP A 151 3.08 2.17 9.72
C TRP A 151 2.23 1.61 10.86
N ILE A 152 2.83 1.16 11.96
CA ILE A 152 2.10 0.52 13.06
C ILE A 152 2.27 1.30 14.36
N ALA A 153 3.51 1.57 14.79
CA ALA A 153 3.74 2.21 16.09
C ALA A 153 3.20 3.65 16.13
N LEU A 154 3.46 4.44 15.08
CA LEU A 154 2.97 5.82 14.95
C LEU A 154 1.43 5.91 15.03
N PRO A 155 0.64 5.23 14.18
CA PRO A 155 -0.82 5.31 14.26
C PRO A 155 -1.38 4.80 15.59
N ILE A 156 -0.79 3.75 16.20
CA ILE A 156 -1.20 3.28 17.52
C ILE A 156 -0.95 4.32 18.60
N THR A 157 0.20 5.01 18.58
CA THR A 157 0.51 6.06 19.57
C THR A 157 -0.41 7.26 19.43
N VAL A 158 -0.76 7.66 18.21
CA VAL A 158 -1.75 8.72 17.96
C VAL A 158 -3.13 8.28 18.45
N LEU A 159 -3.56 7.06 18.15
CA LEU A 159 -4.84 6.52 18.61
C LEU A 159 -4.94 6.49 20.15
N ARG A 160 -3.85 6.16 20.83
CA ARG A 160 -3.79 6.17 22.31
C ARG A 160 -3.87 7.56 22.91
N LYS A 161 -3.42 8.60 22.21
CA LYS A 161 -3.51 10.01 22.68
C LYS A 161 -4.90 10.62 22.47
N LEU A 162 -5.73 10.03 21.62
CA LEU A 162 -7.10 10.47 21.34
C LEU A 162 -8.15 9.82 22.25
N ARG A 163 -7.76 8.83 23.07
CA ARG A 163 -8.59 8.24 24.13
C ARG A 163 -8.23 8.86 25.47
#